data_AF-A0A1M5S9E5-F1
#
_entry.id   AF-A0A1M5S9E5-F1
#
_cell.length_a   1.000
_cell.length_b   1.000
_cell.length_c   1.000
_cell.angle_alpha   90.00
_cell.angle_beta   90.00
_cell.angle_gamma   90.00
#
_symmetry.space_group_name_H-M   'P 1'
#
loop_
_entity.id
_entity.type
_entity.pdbx_description
1 polymer ?
#
loop_
_entity_poly.entity_id
_entity_poly.type
_entity_poly.pdbx_seq_one_letter_code
_entity_poly.pdbx_strand_id
1 'polypeptide(L)'
;MLAYLISRKQVPTTKGNMYFGTWIDNEGTYFDTVHFPDNLLKFPFQGGGCYLLLGTVEVDYHFPMLTISKMAKMPFVPNPRYMDAKDQYKTQQQIKEDVSSTNRAPYPHGHEINLPRQKMNTTNDYYLPLDTKNK
;
A
#
# COMPACT_ATOMS: atom_id res chain seq x y z
N MET A 1 -9.35 12.20 1.80
CA MET A 1 -10.25 11.22 2.42
C MET A 1 -9.83 11.00 3.87
N LEU A 2 -10.76 10.71 4.78
CA LEU A 2 -10.45 10.29 6.16
C LEU A 2 -10.54 8.76 6.26
N ALA A 3 -9.58 8.12 6.92
CA ALA A 3 -9.60 6.68 7.15
C ALA A 3 -8.79 6.29 8.39
N TYR A 4 -9.12 5.13 8.97
CA TYR A 4 -8.41 4.55 10.10
C TYR A 4 -7.34 3.56 9.63
N LEU A 5 -6.11 3.71 10.13
CA LEU A 5 -4.98 2.83 9.81
C LEU A 5 -5.12 1.49 10.53
N ILE A 6 -5.29 0.41 9.77
CA ILE A 6 -5.38 -0.95 10.32
C ILE A 6 -3.99 -1.54 10.46
N SER A 7 -3.25 -1.60 9.34
CA SER A 7 -1.93 -2.21 9.32
C SER A 7 -1.00 -1.50 8.34
N ARG A 8 0.30 -1.64 8.56
CA ARG A 8 1.34 -1.23 7.63
C ARG A 8 2.36 -2.34 7.41
N LYS A 9 2.67 -2.59 6.15
CA LYS A 9 3.68 -3.56 5.71
C LYS A 9 4.90 -2.84 5.18
N GLN A 10 6.06 -3.16 5.76
CA GLN A 10 7.34 -2.62 5.30
C GLN A 10 7.81 -3.31 4.02
N VAL A 11 8.29 -2.50 3.08
CA VAL A 11 8.87 -2.94 1.82
C VAL A 11 10.24 -2.27 1.64
N PRO A 12 11.33 -2.99 1.95
CA PRO A 12 12.68 -2.48 1.71
C PRO A 12 12.90 -2.24 0.22
N THR A 13 13.38 -1.04 -0.12
CA THR A 13 13.81 -0.68 -1.48
C THR A 13 15.22 -0.10 -1.45
N THR A 14 15.85 0.01 -2.62
CA THR A 14 17.19 0.62 -2.73
C THR A 14 17.23 2.09 -2.31
N LYS A 15 16.10 2.79 -2.36
CA LYS A 15 15.97 4.20 -1.94
C LYS A 15 15.48 4.38 -0.50
N GLY A 16 15.36 3.29 0.27
CA GLY A 16 14.82 3.28 1.62
C GLY A 16 13.51 2.50 1.73
N ASN A 17 12.89 2.53 2.91
CA ASN A 17 11.68 1.76 3.15
C ASN A 17 10.46 2.43 2.50
N MET A 18 9.74 1.65 1.70
CA MET A 18 8.36 1.92 1.33
C MET A 18 7.42 1.21 2.30
N TYR A 19 6.17 1.67 2.32
CA TYR A 19 5.11 0.99 3.07
C TYR A 19 3.85 0.85 2.23
N PHE A 20 3.21 -0.30 2.39
CA PHE A 20 1.80 -0.47 2.03
C PHE A 20 0.98 -0.31 3.30
N GLY A 21 -0.06 0.53 3.26
CA GLY A 21 -1.01 0.69 4.37
C GLY A 21 -2.35 0.08 4.01
N THR A 22 -2.99 -0.61 4.94
CA THR A 22 -4.37 -1.05 4.81
C THR A 22 -5.25 -0.22 5.73
N TRP A 23 -6.36 0.25 5.17
CA TRP A 23 -7.22 1.26 5.80
C TRP A 23 -8.68 0.85 5.74
N ILE A 24 -9.46 1.43 6.65
CA ILE A 24 -10.92 1.39 6.61
C ILE A 24 -11.48 2.81 6.65
N ASP A 25 -12.42 3.12 5.76
CA ASP A 25 -13.10 4.41 5.74
C ASP A 25 -14.31 4.45 6.71
N ASN A 26 -15.09 5.53 6.63
CA ASN A 26 -16.29 5.72 7.45
C ASN A 26 -17.48 4.84 7.02
N GLU A 27 -17.45 4.29 5.81
CA GLU A 27 -18.46 3.36 5.30
C GLU A 27 -18.10 1.90 5.64
N GLY A 28 -16.93 1.67 6.22
CA GLY A 28 -16.43 0.33 6.53
C GLY A 28 -15.75 -0.35 5.35
N THR A 29 -15.46 0.39 4.27
CA THR A 29 -14.84 -0.14 3.06
C THR A 29 -13.32 -0.14 3.22
N TYR A 30 -12.70 -1.24 2.80
CA TYR A 30 -11.24 -1.39 2.80
C TYR A 30 -10.62 -0.86 1.52
N PHE A 31 -9.44 -0.27 1.66
CA PHE A 31 -8.57 0.11 0.55
C PHE A 31 -7.11 0.11 1.00
N ASP A 32 -6.20 0.03 0.04
CA ASP A 32 -4.78 0.07 0.31
C ASP A 32 -4.14 1.39 -0.13
N THR A 33 -3.02 1.72 0.49
CA THR A 33 -2.19 2.86 0.11
C THR A 33 -0.76 2.47 -0.18
N VAL A 34 -0.09 3.27 -1.02
CA VAL A 34 1.35 3.19 -1.25
C VAL A 34 2.03 4.43 -0.71
N HIS A 35 3.10 4.24 0.05
CA HIS A 35 3.92 5.30 0.61
C HIS A 35 5.37 5.16 0.17
N PHE A 36 5.82 6.11 -0.66
CA PHE A 36 7.20 6.16 -1.14
C PHE A 36 8.15 6.76 -0.10
N PRO A 37 9.46 6.41 -0.12
CA PRO A 37 10.39 6.82 0.93
C PRO A 37 10.51 8.35 1.02
N ASP A 38 10.62 9.02 -0.13
CA ASP A 38 10.72 10.48 -0.22
C ASP A 38 9.49 11.20 0.38
N ASN A 39 8.31 10.59 0.25
CA ASN A 39 7.08 11.12 0.82
C ASN A 39 7.05 10.95 2.34
N LEU A 40 7.45 9.76 2.82
CA LEU A 40 7.46 9.42 4.24
C LEU A 40 8.43 10.28 5.05
N LEU A 41 9.50 10.81 4.44
CA LEU A 41 10.37 11.78 5.10
C LEU A 41 9.62 13.07 5.49
N LYS A 42 8.61 13.47 4.71
CA LYS A 42 7.84 14.70 4.92
C LYS A 42 6.53 14.44 5.67
N PHE A 43 5.89 13.31 5.39
CA PHE A 43 4.61 12.93 5.94
C PHE A 43 4.70 11.50 6.51
N PRO A 44 5.44 11.29 7.61
CA PRO A 44 5.61 9.98 8.20
C PRO A 44 4.33 9.49 8.88
N PHE A 45 4.23 8.16 9.07
CA PHE A 45 3.23 7.60 9.96
C PHE A 45 3.47 8.09 11.41
N GLN A 46 2.39 8.36 12.12
CA GLN A 46 2.35 8.83 13.51
C GLN A 46 1.64 7.82 14.44
N GLY A 47 1.71 6.53 14.09
CA GLY A 47 1.06 5.40 14.79
C GLY A 47 -0.42 5.20 14.45
N GLY A 48 -1.08 4.24 15.07
CA GLY A 48 -2.48 3.91 14.81
C GLY A 48 -3.45 5.06 15.08
N GLY A 49 -4.53 5.11 14.30
CA GLY A 49 -5.57 6.13 14.40
C GLY A 49 -6.12 6.58 13.05
N CYS A 50 -6.92 7.64 13.06
CA CYS A 50 -7.51 8.23 11.87
C CYS A 50 -6.56 9.23 11.21
N TYR A 51 -6.48 9.21 9.89
CA TYR A 51 -5.64 10.10 9.08
C TYR A 51 -6.46 10.81 8.03
N LEU A 52 -6.07 12.04 7.71
CA LEU A 52 -6.45 12.71 6.49
C LEU A 52 -5.43 12.37 5.39
N LEU A 53 -5.92 11.73 4.34
CA LEU A 53 -5.13 11.20 3.23
C LEU A 53 -5.39 12.02 1.95
N LEU A 54 -4.33 12.38 1.26
CA LEU A 54 -4.35 13.02 -0.06
C LEU A 54 -3.43 12.27 -1.01
N GLY A 55 -3.92 11.94 -2.21
CA GLY A 55 -3.16 11.18 -3.19
C GLY A 55 -3.90 10.92 -4.47
N THR A 56 -3.27 10.15 -5.35
CA THR A 56 -3.84 9.69 -6.62
C THR A 56 -4.46 8.32 -6.42
N VAL A 57 -5.72 8.17 -6.83
CA VAL A 57 -6.44 6.89 -6.79
C VAL A 57 -6.21 6.14 -8.09
N GLU A 58 -5.86 4.87 -7.98
CA GLU A 58 -5.80 3.91 -9.07
C GLU A 58 -6.65 2.70 -8.69
N VAL A 59 -7.37 2.13 -9.65
CA VAL A 59 -8.18 0.93 -9.42
C VAL A 59 -7.55 -0.18 -10.23
N ASP A 60 -7.05 -1.21 -9.53
CA ASP A 60 -6.50 -2.41 -10.15
C ASP A 60 -7.26 -3.63 -9.66
N TYR A 61 -7.63 -4.54 -10.57
CA TYR A 61 -8.46 -5.71 -10.28
C TYR A 61 -9.72 -5.43 -9.42
N HIS A 62 -10.41 -4.30 -9.64
CA HIS A 62 -11.57 -3.84 -8.84
C HIS A 62 -11.27 -3.52 -7.37
N PHE A 63 -9.99 -3.31 -7.03
CA PHE A 63 -9.58 -2.90 -5.70
C PHE A 63 -8.96 -1.50 -5.75
N PRO A 64 -9.49 -0.53 -4.96
CA PRO A 64 -8.95 0.82 -4.95
C PRO A 64 -7.63 0.89 -4.21
N MET A 65 -6.64 1.51 -4.85
CA MET A 65 -5.33 1.79 -4.28
C MET A 65 -5.05 3.29 -4.35
N LEU A 66 -4.51 3.86 -3.27
CA LEU A 66 -4.20 5.28 -3.16
C LEU A 66 -2.69 5.50 -3.01
N THR A 67 -2.07 6.12 -4.00
CA THR A 67 -0.68 6.58 -3.88
C THR A 67 -0.63 7.90 -3.11
N ILE A 68 0.00 7.89 -1.94
CA ILE A 68 -0.05 9.01 -1.00
C ILE A 68 0.91 10.13 -1.42
N SER A 69 0.36 11.34 -1.50
CA SER A 69 1.10 12.58 -1.73
C SER A 69 1.26 13.40 -0.44
N LYS A 70 0.28 13.35 0.47
CA LYS A 70 0.34 13.92 1.82
C LYS A 70 -0.55 13.12 2.76
N MET A 71 -0.16 13.06 4.03
CA MET A 71 -1.02 12.56 5.09
C MET A 71 -0.74 13.26 6.41
N ALA A 72 -1.74 13.29 7.27
CA ALA A 72 -1.61 13.77 8.65
C ALA A 72 -2.55 12.97 9.57
N LYS A 73 -2.09 12.61 10.76
CA LYS A 73 -2.94 12.00 11.78
C LYS A 73 -3.89 13.05 12.32
N MET A 74 -5.16 12.70 12.44
CA MET A 74 -6.17 13.59 12.99
C MET A 74 -6.17 13.50 14.52
N PRO A 75 -6.31 14.63 15.23
CA PRO A 75 -6.49 14.61 16.67
C PRO A 75 -7.83 13.95 17.01
N PHE A 76 -7.86 13.20 18.09
CA PHE A 76 -9.09 12.64 18.62
C PHE A 76 -9.79 13.65 19.51
N VAL A 77 -11.12 13.70 19.40
CA VAL A 77 -11.95 14.41 20.37
C VAL A 77 -12.04 13.55 21.64
N PRO A 78 -11.73 14.09 22.83
CA PRO A 78 -11.86 13.35 24.08
C PRO A 78 -13.34 12.99 24.30
N ASN A 79 -13.58 11.83 24.91
CA ASN A 79 -14.94 11.39 25.20
C ASN A 79 -15.58 12.35 26.21
N PRO A 80 -16.77 12.92 25.91
CA PRO A 80 -17.43 13.89 26.78
C PRO A 80 -17.61 13.41 28.23
N ARG A 81 -17.73 12.08 28.43
CA ARG A 81 -17.90 11.47 29.76
C ARG A 81 -16.66 11.56 30.65
N TYR A 82 -15.49 11.80 30.07
CA TYR A 82 -14.20 11.79 30.78
C TYR A 82 -13.43 13.10 30.63
N MET A 83 -14.06 14.21 30.23
CA MET A 83 -13.37 15.48 29.96
C MET A 83 -12.62 16.04 31.18
N ASP A 84 -13.16 15.81 32.39
CA ASP A 84 -12.55 16.29 33.63
C ASP A 84 -11.47 15.32 34.17
N ALA A 85 -11.30 14.16 33.55
CA ALA A 85 -10.31 13.19 33.97
C ALA A 85 -8.92 13.55 33.46
N LYS A 86 -7.91 13.42 34.34
CA LYS A 86 -6.49 13.59 33.96
C LYS A 86 -6.06 12.67 32.81
N ASP A 87 -6.75 11.54 32.65
CA ASP A 87 -6.45 10.47 31.70
C ASP A 87 -7.36 10.49 30.44
N GLN A 88 -7.98 11.62 30.10
CA GLN A 88 -8.97 11.72 29.00
C GLN A 88 -8.48 11.27 27.60
N TYR A 89 -7.16 11.21 27.37
CA TYR A 89 -6.54 10.74 26.13
C TYR A 89 -5.87 9.36 26.22
N LYS A 90 -6.01 8.67 27.35
CA LYS A 90 -5.27 7.43 27.63
C LYS A 90 -5.55 6.33 26.61
N THR A 91 -6.81 6.17 26.21
CA THR A 91 -7.20 5.19 25.19
C THR A 91 -6.54 5.51 23.85
N GLN A 92 -6.55 6.78 23.45
CA GLN A 92 -6.00 7.24 22.17
C GLN A 92 -4.49 7.11 22.10
N GLN A 93 -3.80 7.33 23.23
CA GLN A 93 -2.35 7.10 23.34
C GLN A 93 -1.98 5.62 23.24
N GLN A 94 -2.90 4.71 23.57
CA GLN A 94 -2.69 3.26 23.51
C GLN A 94 -3.06 2.66 22.16
N ILE A 95 -3.66 3.43 21.24
CA ILE A 95 -3.98 2.94 19.90
C ILE A 95 -2.68 2.59 19.17
N LYS A 96 -2.58 1.33 18.78
CA LYS A 96 -1.49 0.80 17.95
C LYS A 96 -2.08 0.22 16.68
N GLU A 97 -1.43 0.51 15.58
CA GLU A 97 -1.62 -0.19 14.32
C GLU A 97 -0.89 -1.53 14.33
N ASP A 98 -1.28 -2.44 13.44
CA ASP A 98 -0.48 -3.63 13.17
C ASP A 98 0.72 -3.27 12.27
N VAL A 99 1.92 -3.72 12.64
CA VAL A 99 3.17 -3.38 11.96
C VAL A 99 3.87 -4.66 11.53
N SER A 100 3.80 -4.95 10.23
CA SER A 100 4.56 -6.03 9.60
C SER A 100 5.90 -5.50 9.10
N SER A 101 6.90 -5.48 9.99
CA SER A 101 8.29 -5.15 9.64
C SER A 101 9.01 -6.36 9.03
N THR A 102 10.06 -6.11 8.25
CA THR A 102 10.85 -7.17 7.62
C THR A 102 12.31 -6.80 7.55
N ASN A 103 13.19 -7.80 7.75
CA ASN A 103 14.64 -7.67 7.62
C ASN A 103 15.16 -8.14 6.25
N ARG A 104 14.26 -8.41 5.30
CA ARG A 104 14.66 -8.87 3.97
C ARG A 104 15.40 -7.77 3.21
N ALA A 105 16.33 -8.16 2.33
CA ALA A 105 16.94 -7.25 1.38
C ALA A 105 15.90 -6.72 0.36
N PRO A 106 16.15 -5.55 -0.26
CA PRO A 106 15.40 -5.10 -1.43
C PRO A 106 15.35 -6.16 -2.53
N TYR A 107 14.30 -6.14 -3.34
CA TYR A 107 14.23 -7.03 -4.49
C TYR A 107 15.36 -6.70 -5.48
N PRO A 108 16.04 -7.71 -6.04
CA PRO A 108 17.13 -7.49 -6.97
C PRO A 108 16.62 -6.85 -8.26
N HIS A 109 17.47 -6.01 -8.87
CA HIS A 109 17.16 -5.43 -10.17
C HIS A 109 17.29 -6.49 -11.27
N GLY A 110 16.59 -6.29 -12.38
CA GLY A 110 16.57 -7.28 -13.47
C GLY A 110 17.94 -7.63 -14.07
N HIS A 111 18.98 -6.80 -13.90
CA HIS A 111 20.35 -7.10 -14.32
C HIS A 111 21.14 -7.92 -13.29
N GLU A 112 20.71 -7.92 -12.03
CA GLU A 112 21.29 -8.72 -10.93
C GLU A 112 20.69 -10.12 -10.93
N ILE A 113 19.47 -10.24 -11.46
CA ILE A 113 18.76 -11.49 -11.66
C ILE A 113 19.38 -12.20 -12.88
N ASN A 114 20.30 -13.14 -12.63
CA ASN A 114 20.89 -14.04 -13.62
C ASN A 114 19.89 -15.08 -14.17
N LEU A 115 18.63 -14.69 -14.42
CA LEU A 115 17.64 -15.56 -15.04
C LEU A 115 17.71 -15.37 -16.57
N PRO A 116 17.71 -16.46 -17.35
CA PRO A 116 17.69 -16.37 -18.81
C PRO A 116 16.41 -15.68 -19.28
N ARG A 117 16.54 -14.47 -19.84
CA ARG A 117 15.41 -13.76 -20.46
C ARG A 117 15.21 -14.29 -21.88
N GLN A 118 14.48 -15.37 -22.03
CA GLN A 118 13.97 -15.77 -23.34
C GLN A 118 12.71 -14.97 -23.64
N LYS A 119 12.73 -14.12 -24.67
CA LYS A 119 11.50 -13.59 -25.24
C LYS A 119 10.78 -14.75 -25.93
N MET A 120 9.55 -15.07 -25.52
CA MET A 120 8.71 -15.96 -26.31
C MET A 120 8.42 -15.28 -27.65
N ASN A 121 8.89 -15.85 -28.75
CA ASN A 121 8.49 -15.42 -30.08
C ASN A 121 7.03 -15.83 -30.28
N THR A 122 6.13 -14.87 -30.43
CA THR A 122 4.75 -15.15 -30.87
C THR A 122 4.79 -15.47 -32.36
N THR A 123 4.97 -16.75 -32.70
CA THR A 123 4.64 -17.25 -34.03
C THR A 123 3.12 -17.27 -34.17
N ASN A 124 2.57 -16.45 -35.08
CA ASN A 124 1.17 -16.52 -35.47
C ASN A 124 0.96 -17.77 -36.34
N ASP A 125 0.87 -18.95 -35.72
CA ASP A 125 0.66 -20.23 -36.41
C ASP A 125 -0.84 -20.49 -36.70
N TYR A 126 -1.51 -19.52 -37.32
CA TYR A 126 -2.91 -19.65 -37.76
C TYR A 126 -3.05 -19.83 -39.28
N TYR A 127 -2.12 -20.50 -39.97
CA TYR A 127 -2.39 -21.02 -41.32
C TYR A 127 -1.54 -22.27 -41.61
N LEU A 128 -2.15 -23.45 -41.43
CA LEU A 128 -1.67 -24.68 -42.06
C LEU A 128 -2.20 -24.71 -43.51
N PRO A 129 -1.35 -24.88 -44.54
CA PRO A 129 -1.85 -25.10 -45.89
C PRO A 129 -2.46 -26.51 -45.97
N LEU A 130 -3.73 -26.58 -46.39
CA LEU A 130 -4.36 -27.85 -46.77
C LEU A 130 -3.63 -28.41 -47.99
N ASP A 131 -2.95 -29.54 -47.80
CA ASP A 131 -2.26 -30.29 -48.85
C ASP A 131 -3.31 -30.94 -49.76
N THR A 132 -3.68 -30.28 -50.85
CA THR A 132 -4.48 -30.89 -51.92
C THR A 132 -3.55 -31.66 -52.86
N LYS A 133 -3.26 -32.91 -52.52
CA LYS A 133 -2.78 -33.92 -53.47
C LYS A 133 -3.72 -35.13 -53.51
N ASN A 134 -4.20 -35.40 -54.73
CA ASN A 134 -4.71 -36.67 -55.27
C ASN A 134 -6.08 -37.19 -54.81
N LYS A 135 -7.13 -36.89 -55.58
CA LYS A 135 -7.77 -37.80 -56.55
C LYS A 135 -8.91 -37.12 -57.30
#